data_AF-A0ABD5YQW8-F1
#
_entry.id   AF-A0ABD5YQW8-F1
#
_cell.length_a   1.000
_cell.length_b   1.000
_cell.length_c   1.000
_cell.angle_alpha   90.00
_cell.angle_beta   90.00
_cell.angle_gamma   90.00
#
_symmetry.space_group_name_H-M   'P 1'
#
loop_
_entity.id
_entity.type
_entity.pdbx_description
1 polymer ?
#
loop_
_entity_poly.entity_id
_entity_poly.type
_entity_poly.pdbx_seq_one_letter_code
_entity_poly.pdbx_strand_id
1 'polypeptide(L)'
;MSSIELTTSQKDILRELINLYSQSERAVKGEDIANGVDRNPGTIRNQMQSLKALQLVEGVPGPKGGYKPTANAYEALGVQDLDEPANVPLTHNGEHIKDANVQEIDLTSVHHPDLCRAEVRLHGSIKNFHDGDEIIVGPTPRSKLQIEGVVDGKDETDNVLIISTTMMEAPVEAPDH
;
A
#
# COMPACT_ATOMS: atom_id res chain seq x y z
N MET A 1 -5.98 1.33 9.84
CA MET A 1 -7.09 0.48 9.37
C MET A 1 -7.03 -0.88 10.06
N SER A 2 -8.16 -1.51 10.34
CA SER A 2 -8.19 -2.87 10.91
C SER A 2 -7.49 -3.84 9.96
N SER A 3 -6.43 -4.50 10.42
CA SER A 3 -5.73 -5.53 9.64
C SER A 3 -6.70 -6.66 9.33
N ILE A 4 -7.06 -6.84 8.06
CA ILE A 4 -7.88 -7.96 7.61
C ILE A 4 -7.01 -9.22 7.74
N GLU A 5 -7.26 -10.02 8.77
CA GLU A 5 -6.61 -11.33 8.91
C GLU A 5 -7.23 -12.31 7.90
N LEU A 6 -6.42 -12.73 6.93
CA LEU A 6 -6.81 -13.74 5.95
C LEU A 6 -6.36 -15.12 6.43
N THR A 7 -7.25 -16.10 6.31
CA THR A 7 -6.86 -17.51 6.48
C THR A 7 -5.83 -17.92 5.42
N THR A 8 -5.00 -18.91 5.70
CA THR A 8 -4.02 -19.44 4.73
C THR A 8 -4.67 -19.77 3.39
N SER A 9 -5.84 -20.42 3.42
CA SER A 9 -6.58 -20.75 2.20
C SER A 9 -7.02 -19.51 1.41
N GLN A 10 -7.41 -18.43 2.08
CA GLN A 10 -7.79 -17.18 1.40
C GLN A 10 -6.57 -16.49 0.79
N LYS A 11 -5.42 -16.51 1.46
CA LYS A 11 -4.16 -15.99 0.92
C LYS A 11 -3.75 -16.73 -0.35
N ASP A 12 -3.80 -18.07 -0.32
CA ASP A 12 -3.42 -18.90 -1.47
C ASP A 12 -4.31 -18.63 -2.68
N ILE A 13 -5.63 -18.53 -2.46
CA ILE A 13 -6.60 -18.20 -3.52
C ILE A 13 -6.36 -16.80 -4.07
N LEU A 14 -6.09 -15.82 -3.21
CA LEU A 14 -5.86 -14.43 -3.63
C LEU A 14 -4.54 -14.27 -4.39
N ARG A 15 -3.48 -14.97 -3.96
CA ARG A 15 -2.19 -15.05 -4.67
C ARG A 15 -2.35 -15.67 -6.05
N GLU A 16 -3.07 -16.79 -6.15
CA GLU A 16 -3.29 -17.46 -7.42
C GLU A 16 -4.11 -16.59 -8.39
N LEU A 17 -5.14 -15.91 -7.89
CA LEU A 17 -5.90 -14.95 -8.69
C LEU A 17 -4.99 -13.85 -9.27
N ILE A 18 -4.13 -13.26 -8.46
CA ILE A 18 -3.20 -12.20 -8.89
C ILE A 18 -2.23 -12.73 -9.95
N ASN A 19 -1.66 -13.91 -9.73
CA ASN A 19 -0.77 -14.57 -10.68
C ASN A 19 -1.45 -14.77 -12.05
N LEU A 20 -2.64 -15.37 -12.08
CA LEU A 20 -3.39 -15.60 -13.32
C LEU A 20 -3.85 -14.30 -13.99
N TYR A 21 -4.22 -13.29 -13.19
CA TYR A 21 -4.61 -11.98 -13.72
C TYR A 21 -3.42 -11.26 -14.36
N SER A 22 -2.24 -11.26 -13.74
CA SER A 22 -1.03 -10.60 -14.26
C SER A 22 -0.57 -11.12 -15.63
N GLN A 23 -0.87 -12.38 -15.95
CA GLN A 23 -0.48 -12.99 -17.22
C GLN A 23 -1.44 -12.63 -18.37
N SER A 24 -2.69 -12.27 -18.05
CA SER A 24 -3.76 -12.17 -19.06
C SER A 24 -4.46 -10.80 -19.09
N GLU A 25 -4.36 -10.03 -18.02
CA GLU A 25 -5.09 -8.77 -17.75
C GLU A 25 -6.61 -8.88 -17.95
N ARG A 26 -7.15 -10.10 -17.82
CA ARG A 26 -8.57 -10.43 -18.04
C ARG A 26 -9.17 -11.08 -16.80
N ALA A 27 -10.50 -11.03 -16.69
CA ALA A 27 -11.21 -11.69 -15.60
C ALA A 27 -10.86 -13.20 -15.59
N VAL A 28 -10.48 -13.70 -14.42
CA VAL A 28 -10.00 -15.08 -14.23
C VAL A 28 -11.18 -15.96 -13.80
N LYS A 29 -11.35 -17.12 -14.44
CA LYS A 29 -12.45 -18.02 -14.05
C LYS A 29 -12.15 -18.68 -12.71
N GLY A 30 -13.19 -18.92 -11.92
CA GLY A 30 -13.05 -19.67 -10.66
C GLY A 30 -12.50 -21.08 -10.84
N GLU A 31 -12.73 -21.70 -12.00
CA GLU A 31 -12.18 -23.01 -12.36
C GLU A 31 -10.65 -22.97 -12.53
N ASP A 32 -10.11 -21.92 -13.15
CA ASP A 32 -8.67 -21.77 -13.35
C ASP A 32 -7.96 -21.59 -11.99
N ILE A 33 -8.53 -20.76 -11.12
CA ILE A 33 -8.04 -20.57 -9.75
C ILE A 33 -8.11 -21.89 -8.98
N ALA A 34 -9.22 -22.63 -9.11
CA ALA A 34 -9.41 -23.93 -8.45
C ALA A 34 -8.35 -24.95 -8.85
N ASN A 35 -7.98 -24.98 -10.12
CA ASN A 35 -6.89 -25.83 -10.61
C ASN A 35 -5.53 -25.39 -10.05
N GLY A 36 -5.27 -24.08 -9.98
CA GLY A 36 -4.00 -23.53 -9.48
C GLY A 36 -3.74 -23.81 -8.00
N VAL A 37 -4.80 -23.85 -7.17
CA VAL A 37 -4.68 -24.14 -5.73
C VAL A 37 -5.12 -25.56 -5.32
N ASP A 38 -5.34 -26.45 -6.28
CA ASP A 38 -5.81 -27.84 -6.07
C ASP A 38 -7.06 -27.93 -5.16
N ARG A 39 -8.11 -27.17 -5.53
CA ARG A 39 -9.39 -27.12 -4.80
C ARG A 39 -10.57 -27.34 -5.73
N ASN A 40 -11.73 -27.63 -5.12
CA ASN A 40 -12.97 -27.74 -5.88
C ASN A 40 -13.47 -26.35 -6.34
N PRO A 41 -13.94 -26.20 -7.60
CA PRO A 41 -14.47 -24.93 -8.10
C PRO A 41 -15.63 -24.34 -7.27
N GLY A 42 -16.48 -25.19 -6.70
CA GLY A 42 -17.55 -24.75 -5.79
C GLY A 42 -17.01 -24.12 -4.51
N THR A 43 -15.94 -24.67 -3.95
CA THR A 43 -15.24 -24.10 -2.80
C THR A 43 -14.61 -22.76 -3.14
N ILE A 44 -13.95 -22.64 -4.30
CA ILE A 44 -13.40 -21.37 -4.76
C ILE A 44 -14.50 -20.33 -4.92
N ARG A 45 -15.62 -20.66 -5.55
CA ARG A 45 -16.74 -19.73 -5.70
C ARG A 45 -17.21 -19.18 -4.34
N ASN A 46 -17.28 -20.04 -3.32
CA ASN A 46 -17.65 -19.62 -1.96
C ASN A 46 -16.60 -18.70 -1.34
N GLN A 47 -15.31 -19.06 -1.44
CA GLN A 47 -14.21 -18.23 -0.92
C GLN A 47 -14.13 -16.87 -1.64
N MET A 48 -14.39 -16.85 -2.95
CA MET A 48 -14.44 -15.62 -3.73
C MET A 48 -15.62 -14.72 -3.34
N GLN A 49 -16.74 -15.28 -2.85
CA GLN A 49 -17.82 -14.48 -2.27
C GLN A 49 -17.36 -13.79 -0.97
N SER A 50 -16.66 -14.52 -0.10
CA SER A 50 -16.07 -13.96 1.12
C SER A 50 -15.03 -12.88 0.82
N LEU A 51 -14.11 -13.13 -0.12
CA LEU A 51 -13.10 -12.16 -0.54
C LEU A 51 -13.74 -10.92 -1.20
N LYS A 52 -14.86 -11.09 -1.90
CA LYS A 52 -15.61 -9.95 -2.48
C LYS A 52 -16.25 -9.10 -1.39
N ALA A 53 -16.77 -9.71 -0.33
CA ALA A 53 -17.31 -8.98 0.82
C ALA A 53 -16.24 -8.17 1.55
N LEU A 54 -14.98 -8.62 1.52
CA LEU A 54 -13.81 -7.89 2.02
C LEU A 54 -13.26 -6.85 1.03
N GLN A 55 -13.92 -6.65 -0.11
CA GLN A 55 -13.47 -5.74 -1.18
C GLN A 55 -12.09 -6.08 -1.76
N LEU A 56 -11.63 -7.32 -1.60
CA LEU A 56 -10.35 -7.80 -2.14
C LEU A 56 -10.49 -8.30 -3.59
N VAL A 57 -11.70 -8.64 -4.02
CA VAL A 57 -11.94 -9.10 -5.39
C VAL A 57 -13.23 -8.54 -5.96
N GLU A 58 -13.24 -8.30 -7.26
CA GLU A 58 -14.43 -7.95 -8.03
C GLU A 58 -14.92 -9.15 -8.83
N GLY A 59 -16.25 -9.30 -8.93
CA GLY A 59 -16.87 -10.30 -9.77
C GLY A 59 -17.36 -9.68 -11.08
N VAL A 60 -16.88 -10.21 -12.21
CA VAL A 60 -17.27 -9.79 -13.55
C VAL A 60 -18.33 -10.76 -14.09
N PRO A 61 -19.54 -10.31 -14.47
CA PRO A 61 -20.59 -11.18 -14.99
C PRO A 61 -20.36 -11.56 -16.47
N GLY A 62 -21.05 -12.61 -16.93
CA GLY A 62 -21.12 -13.01 -18.34
C GLY A 62 -20.19 -14.17 -18.72
N PRO A 63 -20.21 -14.60 -19.99
CA PRO A 63 -19.50 -15.80 -20.48
C PRO A 63 -17.97 -15.64 -20.49
N LYS A 64 -17.46 -14.40 -20.52
CA LYS A 64 -16.05 -14.05 -20.29
C LYS A 64 -15.82 -13.45 -18.90
N GLY A 65 -16.80 -13.65 -18.01
CA GLY A 65 -16.75 -13.20 -16.63
C GLY A 65 -15.82 -14.06 -15.78
N GLY A 66 -15.76 -13.72 -14.50
CA GLY A 66 -14.80 -14.30 -13.58
C GLY A 66 -14.50 -13.31 -12.46
N TYR A 67 -13.24 -13.27 -12.04
CA TYR A 67 -12.81 -12.45 -10.92
C TYR A 67 -11.62 -11.59 -11.28
N LYS A 68 -11.51 -10.43 -10.62
CA LYS A 68 -10.37 -9.53 -10.72
C LYS A 68 -9.89 -9.16 -9.32
N PRO A 69 -8.58 -9.09 -9.07
CA PRO A 69 -8.06 -8.52 -7.83
C PRO A 69 -8.31 -7.01 -7.80
N THR A 70 -8.63 -6.46 -6.62
CA THR A 70 -8.64 -5.01 -6.36
C THR A 70 -7.27 -4.54 -5.89
N ALA A 71 -7.06 -3.23 -5.75
CA ALA A 71 -5.85 -2.68 -5.12
C ALA A 71 -5.64 -3.25 -3.69
N ASN A 72 -6.72 -3.29 -2.90
CA ASN A 72 -6.74 -3.85 -1.55
C ASN A 72 -6.26 -5.32 -1.50
N ALA A 73 -6.39 -6.09 -2.58
CA ALA A 73 -5.87 -7.45 -2.66
C ALA A 73 -4.35 -7.51 -2.51
N TYR A 74 -3.66 -6.60 -3.21
CA TYR A 74 -2.19 -6.53 -3.22
C TYR A 74 -1.68 -6.04 -1.88
N GLU A 75 -2.33 -5.02 -1.32
CA GLU A 75 -2.02 -4.52 0.04
C GLU A 75 -2.25 -5.61 1.10
N ALA A 76 -3.39 -6.31 1.07
CA ALA A 76 -3.71 -7.33 2.07
C ALA A 76 -2.73 -8.50 2.08
N LEU A 77 -2.12 -8.83 0.93
CA LEU A 77 -1.04 -9.82 0.85
C LEU A 77 0.31 -9.23 1.26
N GLY A 78 0.64 -8.02 0.82
CA GLY A 78 1.89 -7.34 1.16
C GLY A 78 2.04 -7.03 2.64
N VAL A 79 0.95 -6.68 3.33
CA VAL A 79 0.93 -6.40 4.78
C VAL A 79 1.13 -7.67 5.61
N GLN A 80 0.68 -8.83 5.13
CA GLN A 80 0.76 -10.10 5.88
C GLN A 80 2.08 -10.85 5.71
N ASP A 81 2.94 -10.43 4.79
CA ASP A 81 4.30 -10.96 4.60
C ASP A 81 5.37 -10.10 5.34
N LEU A 82 4.96 -9.14 6.18
CA LEU A 82 5.84 -8.32 7.01
C LEU A 82 6.01 -8.95 8.40
N ASP A 83 6.99 -9.86 8.55
CA ASP A 83 7.36 -10.39 9.88
C ASP A 83 7.97 -9.30 10.79
N GLU A 84 8.49 -8.21 10.22
CA GLU A 84 8.80 -6.94 10.90
C GLU A 84 8.73 -5.79 9.85
N PRO A 85 7.86 -4.78 9.99
CA PRO A 85 7.83 -3.64 9.08
C PRO A 85 9.14 -2.85 9.22
N ALA A 86 9.91 -2.79 8.14
CA ALA A 86 11.13 -1.98 8.10
C ALA A 86 10.79 -0.51 8.38
N ASN A 87 11.56 0.10 9.28
CA ASN A 87 11.34 1.49 9.69
C ASN A 87 11.70 2.44 8.54
N VAL A 88 10.76 3.31 8.18
CA VAL A 88 10.96 4.43 7.26
C VAL A 88 11.00 5.69 8.13
N PRO A 89 12.20 6.28 8.34
CA PRO A 89 12.35 7.36 9.31
C PRO A 89 11.73 8.67 8.81
N LEU A 90 11.43 9.53 9.77
CA LEU A 90 10.93 10.88 9.56
C LEU A 90 11.83 11.89 10.29
N THR A 91 12.24 12.94 9.59
CA THR A 91 12.94 14.09 10.17
C THR A 91 12.02 15.29 10.11
N HIS A 92 11.96 16.05 11.20
CA HIS A 92 11.16 17.26 11.35
C HIS A 92 12.07 18.40 11.78
N ASN A 93 12.17 19.46 10.97
CA ASN A 93 13.02 20.62 11.24
C ASN A 93 14.47 20.24 11.62
N GLY A 94 15.02 19.24 10.94
CA GLY A 94 16.38 18.71 11.16
C GLY A 94 16.51 17.69 12.29
N GLU A 95 15.46 17.39 13.05
CA GLU A 95 15.48 16.40 14.13
C GLU A 95 14.78 15.09 13.74
N HIS A 96 15.44 13.96 13.94
CA HIS A 96 14.84 12.64 13.71
C HIS A 96 13.77 12.33 14.76
N ILE A 97 12.54 12.04 14.30
CA ILE A 97 11.41 11.70 15.15
C ILE A 97 11.42 10.19 15.40
N LYS A 98 11.88 9.78 16.59
CA LYS A 98 12.02 8.36 16.96
C LYS A 98 10.71 7.60 17.06
N ASP A 99 9.63 8.30 17.41
CA ASP A 99 8.32 7.70 17.67
C ASP A 99 7.38 7.75 16.45
N ALA A 100 7.87 8.27 15.31
CA ALA A 100 7.13 8.33 14.06
C ALA A 100 7.72 7.35 13.05
N ASN A 101 6.89 6.47 12.50
CA ASN A 101 7.27 5.57 11.42
C ASN A 101 6.32 5.76 10.23
N VAL A 102 6.87 5.90 9.03
CA VAL A 102 6.07 6.10 7.82
C VAL A 102 5.52 4.76 7.34
N GLN A 103 4.19 4.68 7.24
CA GLN A 103 3.46 3.49 6.81
C GLN A 103 3.17 3.50 5.31
N GLU A 104 2.86 4.68 4.77
CA GLU A 104 2.36 4.85 3.41
C GLU A 104 2.81 6.22 2.89
N ILE A 105 3.11 6.29 1.60
CA ILE A 105 3.48 7.51 0.88
C ILE A 105 2.67 7.52 -0.42
N ASP A 106 1.70 8.43 -0.51
CA ASP A 106 0.89 8.64 -1.70
C ASP A 106 1.30 9.94 -2.39
N LEU A 107 1.74 9.83 -3.64
CA LEU A 107 2.08 11.01 -4.45
C LEU A 107 0.86 11.49 -5.21
N THR A 108 0.44 12.73 -4.95
CA THR A 108 -0.68 13.39 -5.60
C THR A 108 -0.21 14.60 -6.40
N SER A 109 -1.01 14.99 -7.40
CA SER A 109 -0.73 16.16 -8.24
C SER A 109 0.63 16.13 -8.97
N VAL A 110 1.20 14.95 -9.22
CA VAL A 110 2.52 14.75 -9.87
C VAL A 110 2.66 15.34 -11.28
N HIS A 111 1.54 15.66 -11.94
CA HIS A 111 1.50 16.29 -13.25
C HIS A 111 1.60 17.82 -13.17
N HIS A 112 1.40 18.39 -11.99
CA HIS A 112 1.48 19.83 -11.78
C HIS A 112 2.96 20.24 -11.64
N PRO A 113 3.46 21.21 -12.42
CA PRO A 113 4.89 21.55 -12.45
C PRO A 113 5.44 21.99 -11.09
N ASP A 114 4.63 22.68 -10.28
CA ASP A 114 5.07 23.31 -9.03
C ASP A 114 4.33 22.82 -7.77
N LEU A 115 3.40 21.87 -7.88
CA LEU A 115 2.51 21.48 -6.77
C LEU A 115 2.43 19.95 -6.60
N CYS A 116 3.56 19.27 -6.73
CA CYS A 116 3.61 17.87 -6.33
C CYS A 116 3.43 17.79 -4.81
N ARG A 117 2.53 16.91 -4.37
CA ARG A 117 2.22 16.69 -2.96
C ARG A 117 2.43 15.22 -2.62
N ALA A 118 2.87 14.99 -1.40
CA ALA A 118 2.94 13.66 -0.80
C ALA A 118 2.00 13.62 0.41
N GLU A 119 1.10 12.65 0.44
CA GLU A 119 0.31 12.28 1.61
C GLU A 119 1.05 11.16 2.33
N VAL A 120 1.47 11.43 3.56
CA VAL A 120 2.32 10.51 4.34
C VAL A 120 1.56 10.05 5.57
N ARG A 121 1.20 8.77 5.59
CA ARG A 121 0.55 8.16 6.75
C ARG A 121 1.60 7.72 7.75
N LEU A 122 1.42 8.14 9.00
CA LEU A 122 2.37 7.85 10.07
C LEU A 122 1.78 6.87 11.08
N HIS A 123 2.65 6.08 11.71
CA HIS A 123 2.42 5.50 13.02
C HIS A 123 3.01 6.46 14.06
N GLY A 124 2.21 6.93 15.03
CA GLY A 124 2.64 7.94 16.02
C GLY A 124 1.79 9.21 15.97
N SER A 125 2.08 10.19 16.81
CA SER A 125 1.28 11.43 16.88
C SER A 125 1.75 12.48 15.87
N ILE A 126 0.80 13.04 15.11
CA ILE A 126 1.05 14.17 14.19
C ILE A 126 0.71 15.55 14.77
N LYS A 127 0.44 15.63 16.08
CA LYS A 127 -0.05 16.88 16.69
C LYS A 127 0.98 18.02 16.65
N ASN A 128 2.26 17.68 16.72
CA ASN A 128 3.36 18.64 16.82
C ASN A 128 3.86 19.16 15.46
N PHE A 129 3.26 18.71 14.35
CA PHE A 129 3.54 19.22 13.02
C PHE A 129 2.62 20.40 12.70
N HIS A 130 3.21 21.43 12.09
CA HIS A 130 2.55 22.68 11.74
C HIS A 130 2.87 23.04 10.29
N ASP A 131 1.96 23.77 9.65
CA ASP A 131 2.16 24.27 8.29
C ASP A 131 3.47 25.08 8.19
N GLY A 132 4.26 24.79 7.16
CA GLY A 132 5.57 25.39 6.91
C GLY A 132 6.75 24.66 7.56
N ASP A 133 6.53 23.63 8.38
CA ASP A 133 7.61 22.81 8.93
C ASP A 133 8.34 22.03 7.83
N GLU A 134 9.68 21.94 7.93
CA GLU A 134 10.51 21.14 7.03
C GLU A 134 10.44 19.65 7.41
N ILE A 135 10.23 18.81 6.40
CA ILE A 135 10.07 17.36 6.57
C ILE A 135 10.95 16.61 5.59
N ILE A 136 11.61 15.57 6.10
CA ILE A 136 12.29 14.55 5.29
C ILE A 136 11.70 13.19 5.62
N VAL A 137 11.24 12.47 4.60
CA VAL A 137 10.64 11.14 4.67
C VAL A 137 11.57 10.14 3.99
N GLY A 138 11.91 9.06 4.70
CA GLY A 138 12.81 8.03 4.20
C GLY A 138 14.27 8.22 4.64
N PRO A 139 15.21 7.41 4.09
CA PRO A 139 15.04 6.59 2.89
C PRO A 139 14.15 5.37 3.07
N THR A 140 13.36 5.03 2.03
CA THR A 140 12.60 3.78 2.02
C THR A 140 13.51 2.55 1.91
N PRO A 141 13.17 1.40 2.53
CA PRO A 141 14.06 0.25 2.67
C PRO A 141 14.66 -0.28 1.37
N ARG A 142 13.84 -0.40 0.31
CA ARG A 142 14.18 -1.09 -0.94
C ARG A 142 14.79 -0.15 -1.99
N SER A 143 14.11 0.94 -2.33
CA SER A 143 14.56 1.86 -3.38
C SER A 143 15.44 2.99 -2.86
N LYS A 144 15.58 3.12 -1.53
CA LYS A 144 16.23 4.26 -0.88
C LYS A 144 15.64 5.59 -1.35
N LEU A 145 14.30 5.64 -1.46
CA LEU A 145 13.59 6.87 -1.81
C LEU A 145 13.57 7.81 -0.61
N GLN A 146 14.07 9.03 -0.80
CA GLN A 146 13.93 10.14 0.13
C GLN A 146 13.04 11.22 -0.49
N ILE A 147 12.12 11.75 0.30
CA ILE A 147 11.26 12.88 -0.08
C ILE A 147 11.50 14.00 0.91
N GLU A 148 11.78 15.19 0.38
CA GLU A 148 11.90 16.42 1.16
C GLU A 148 10.77 17.36 0.77
N GLY A 149 10.32 18.15 1.74
CA GLY A 149 9.27 19.12 1.51
C GLY A 149 8.89 19.89 2.75
N VAL A 150 7.80 20.64 2.62
CA VAL A 150 7.21 21.41 3.72
C VAL A 150 5.80 20.93 4.02
N VAL A 151 5.40 20.94 5.28
CA VAL A 151 4.03 20.63 5.68
C VAL A 151 3.08 21.67 5.09
N ASP A 152 2.11 21.22 4.29
CA ASP A 152 1.04 22.03 3.71
C ASP A 152 -0.31 21.78 4.40
N GLY A 153 -0.38 20.74 5.23
CA GLY A 153 -1.54 20.45 6.07
C GLY A 153 -1.44 19.09 6.76
N LYS A 154 -2.47 18.75 7.53
CA LYS A 154 -2.60 17.44 8.19
C LYS A 154 -4.04 16.98 8.32
N ASP A 155 -4.26 15.68 8.23
CA ASP A 155 -5.51 15.01 8.57
C ASP A 155 -5.31 14.19 9.86
N GLU A 156 -5.82 14.72 10.98
CA GLU A 156 -5.72 14.06 12.28
C GLU A 156 -6.62 12.81 12.41
N THR A 157 -7.66 12.70 11.57
CA THR A 157 -8.57 11.55 11.59
C THR A 157 -7.87 10.31 11.03
N ASP A 158 -7.19 10.49 9.91
CA ASP A 158 -6.50 9.42 9.20
C ASP A 158 -5.00 9.34 9.52
N ASN A 159 -4.51 10.24 10.37
CA ASN A 159 -3.11 10.36 10.78
C ASN A 159 -2.14 10.55 9.58
N VAL A 160 -2.53 11.46 8.68
CA VAL A 160 -1.84 11.78 7.42
C VAL A 160 -1.23 13.18 7.49
N LEU A 161 0.03 13.32 7.09
CA LEU A 161 0.66 14.61 6.81
C LEU A 161 0.62 14.89 5.31
N ILE A 162 0.20 16.10 4.94
CA ILE A 162 0.22 16.57 3.55
C ILE A 162 1.48 17.41 3.40
N ILE A 163 2.38 16.97 2.53
CA ILE A 163 3.69 17.59 2.31
C ILE A 163 3.70 18.15 0.88
N SER A 164 4.03 19.43 0.72
CA SER A 164 4.41 19.98 -0.57
C SER A 164 5.86 19.58 -0.85
N THR A 165 6.07 18.71 -1.83
CA THR A 165 7.38 18.11 -2.09
C THR A 165 8.30 19.09 -2.80
N THR A 166 9.50 19.30 -2.27
CA THR A 166 10.56 20.12 -2.89
C THR A 166 11.61 19.25 -3.59
N MET A 167 11.86 18.04 -3.09
CA MET A 167 12.81 17.10 -3.68
C MET A 167 12.34 15.67 -3.51
N MET A 168 12.59 14.83 -4.52
CA MET A 168 12.42 13.38 -4.45
C MET A 168 13.65 12.74 -5.08
N GLU A 169 14.41 11.97 -4.31
CA GLU A 169 15.66 11.36 -4.75
C GLU A 169 15.66 9.86 -4.43
N ALA A 170 16.06 9.04 -5.41
CA ALA A 170 16.24 7.61 -5.24
C ALA A 170 17.27 7.06 -6.25
N PRO A 171 18.27 6.27 -5.81
CA PRO A 171 18.60 5.98 -4.41
C PRO A 171 19.37 7.14 -3.77
N VAL A 172 19.04 7.51 -2.53
CA VAL A 172 20.00 8.24 -1.69
C VAL A 172 21.01 7.25 -1.10
N GLU A 173 22.31 7.55 -1.25
CA GLU A 173 23.35 6.82 -0.53
C GLU A 173 23.16 7.08 0.97
N ALA A 174 23.20 6.03 1.80
CA ALA A 174 23.16 6.24 3.24
C ALA A 174 24.39 7.08 3.64
N PRO A 175 24.27 8.07 4.54
CA PRO A 175 25.45 8.66 5.13
C PRO A 175 26.24 7.53 5.81
N ASP A 176 27.51 7.38 5.45
CA ASP A 176 28.44 6.45 6.10
C ASP A 176 28.41 6.70 7.62
N HIS A 177 27.84 5.75 8.37
CA HIS A 177 27.89 5.73 9.83
C HIS A 177 28.42 4.38 10.29
#